data_AF-A0A2D5BT72-F1
#
_entry.id   AF-A0A2D5BT72-F1
#
_cell.length_a   1.000
_cell.length_b   1.000
_cell.length_c   1.000
_cell.angle_alpha   90.00
_cell.angle_beta   90.00
_cell.angle_gamma   90.00
#
_symmetry.space_group_name_H-M   'P 1'
#
loop_
_entity.id
_entity.type
_entity.pdbx_description
1 polymer ?
#
loop_
_entity_poly.entity_id
_entity_poly.type
_entity_poly.pdbx_seq_one_letter_code
_entity_poly.pdbx_strand_id
1 'polypeptide(L)'
;MARNNRPQPNWVALGLSAIAGLGHLVIGRPRRGLLLFVGASACWNLALVSWLAPVDPLGSWTLRVGIGVGGTLSLFALIDVFRLGVYARLPHVVERREERLKEAVAFYLRRDFRAARKLLDGLLDVDPADPVVRLYLASLERRAGSPERAVHHARKALAAAPHHPFQPEIERELHLARSAR
;
A
#
# COMPACT_ATOMS: atom_id res chain seq x y z
N MET A 1 30.33 -7.34 -1.90
CA MET A 1 29.94 -6.18 -1.07
C MET A 1 28.51 -5.78 -1.41
N ALA A 2 27.52 -6.25 -0.65
CA ALA A 2 26.13 -5.84 -0.85
C ALA A 2 25.96 -4.41 -0.33
N ARG A 3 25.65 -3.45 -1.22
CA ARG A 3 25.26 -2.10 -0.80
C ARG A 3 24.05 -2.24 0.12
N ASN A 4 24.20 -1.76 1.35
CA ASN A 4 23.15 -1.66 2.34
C ASN A 4 22.12 -0.62 1.87
N ASN A 5 21.27 -0.98 0.90
CA ASN A 5 20.17 -0.17 0.39
C ASN A 5 19.02 -0.18 1.40
N ARG A 6 19.30 0.16 2.67
CA ARG A 6 18.22 0.45 3.61
C ARG A 6 17.52 1.69 3.07
N PRO A 7 16.23 1.60 2.71
CA PRO A 7 15.51 2.73 2.16
C PRO A 7 15.49 3.83 3.22
N GLN A 8 16.15 4.96 2.93
CA GLN A 8 16.24 6.06 3.89
C GLN A 8 14.82 6.58 4.19
N PRO A 9 14.52 6.92 5.46
CA PRO A 9 13.23 7.49 5.84
C PRO A 9 12.96 8.70 4.96
N ASN A 10 11.83 8.67 4.24
CA ASN A 10 11.43 9.78 3.40
C ASN A 10 10.81 10.84 4.31
N TRP A 11 11.66 11.64 4.96
CA TRP A 11 11.25 12.74 5.82
C TRP A 11 10.32 13.74 5.11
N VAL A 12 10.42 13.83 3.77
CA VAL A 12 9.50 14.64 2.95
C VAL A 12 8.08 14.09 3.01
N ALA A 13 7.90 12.77 2.97
CA ALA A 13 6.57 12.15 3.12
C ALA A 13 5.99 12.38 4.53
N LEU A 14 6.85 12.40 5.55
CA LEU A 14 6.44 12.67 6.93
C LEU A 14 6.07 14.15 7.10
N GLY A 15 6.85 15.08 6.54
CA GLY A 15 6.52 16.51 6.55
C GLY A 15 5.23 16.83 5.79
N LEU A 16 5.05 16.23 4.61
CA LEU A 16 3.84 16.40 3.81
C LEU A 16 2.60 15.73 4.41
N SER A 17 2.77 14.83 5.39
CA SER A 17 1.63 14.22 6.10
C SER A 17 0.91 15.18 7.05
N ALA A 18 1.49 16.35 7.32
CA ALA A 18 0.80 17.45 8.00
C ALA A 18 -0.45 17.93 7.23
N ILE A 19 -0.46 17.75 5.90
CA ILE A 19 -1.63 18.01 5.07
C ILE A 19 -2.30 16.67 4.76
N ALA A 20 -3.55 16.52 5.19
CA ALA A 20 -4.32 15.29 5.02
C ALA A 20 -4.29 14.79 3.57
N GLY A 21 -3.79 13.57 3.37
CA GLY A 21 -3.75 12.91 2.07
C GLY A 21 -2.49 13.15 1.21
N LEU A 22 -1.70 14.20 1.44
CA LEU A 22 -0.47 14.44 0.64
C LEU A 22 0.62 13.40 0.90
N GLY A 23 0.78 12.95 2.15
CA GLY A 23 1.72 11.87 2.48
C GLY A 23 1.45 10.58 1.69
N HIS A 24 0.18 10.24 1.44
CA HIS A 24 -0.21 9.08 0.63
C HIS A 24 0.15 9.22 -0.85
N LEU A 25 0.13 10.44 -1.40
CA LEU A 25 0.55 10.67 -2.79
C LEU A 25 2.04 10.35 -2.94
N VAL A 26 2.87 10.81 -1.99
CA VAL A 26 4.32 10.56 -1.97
C VAL A 26 4.65 9.08 -1.79
N ILE A 27 3.84 8.36 -1.01
CA ILE A 27 3.99 6.90 -0.77
C ILE A 27 3.44 6.07 -1.95
N GLY A 28 2.93 6.70 -3.02
CA GLY A 28 2.44 5.98 -4.20
C GLY A 28 1.05 5.38 -4.02
N ARG A 29 0.24 5.91 -3.10
CA ARG A 29 -1.17 5.54 -2.88
C ARG A 29 -2.12 6.68 -3.31
N PRO A 30 -2.17 7.03 -4.61
CA PRO A 30 -2.82 8.25 -5.08
C PRO A 30 -4.32 8.29 -4.80
N ARG A 31 -5.03 7.16 -4.94
CA ARG A 31 -6.47 7.09 -4.69
C ARG A 31 -6.83 7.39 -3.24
N ARG A 32 -6.10 6.82 -2.28
CA ARG A 32 -6.34 7.07 -0.85
C ARG A 32 -5.96 8.51 -0.47
N GLY A 33 -4.83 8.98 -0.98
CA GLY A 33 -4.39 10.36 -0.75
C GLY A 33 -5.38 11.38 -1.26
N LEU A 34 -5.89 11.21 -2.49
CA LEU A 34 -6.87 12.10 -3.08
C LEU A 34 -8.19 12.12 -2.29
N LEU A 35 -8.71 10.95 -1.90
CA LEU A 35 -9.94 10.87 -1.11
C LEU A 35 -9.81 11.57 0.24
N LEU A 36 -8.72 11.33 0.96
CA LEU A 36 -8.46 11.96 2.25
C LEU A 36 -8.26 13.48 2.10
N PHE A 37 -7.55 13.91 1.06
CA PHE A 37 -7.31 15.33 0.79
C PHE A 37 -8.62 16.06 0.47
N VAL A 38 -9.43 15.55 -0.46
CA VAL A 38 -10.70 16.17 -0.84
C VAL A 38 -11.67 16.19 0.34
N GLY A 39 -11.79 15.08 1.07
CA GLY A 39 -12.70 14.98 2.22
C GLY A 39 -12.31 15.93 3.35
N ALA A 40 -11.03 15.95 3.74
CA ALA A 40 -10.55 16.87 4.77
C ALA A 40 -10.67 18.33 4.33
N SER A 41 -10.29 18.65 3.09
CA SER A 41 -10.39 20.00 2.52
C SER A 41 -11.83 20.53 2.53
N ALA A 42 -12.80 19.70 2.12
CA ALA A 42 -14.22 20.07 2.17
C ALA A 42 -14.69 20.38 3.61
N CYS A 43 -14.28 19.58 4.60
CA CYS A 43 -14.65 19.78 6.00
C CYS A 43 -14.01 21.04 6.60
N TRP A 44 -12.72 21.28 6.31
CA TRP A 44 -12.02 22.48 6.76
C TRP A 44 -12.56 23.74 6.09
N ASN A 45 -12.92 23.67 4.81
CA ASN A 45 -13.56 24.78 4.11
C ASN A 45 -14.95 25.06 4.69
N LEU A 46 -15.74 24.04 5.01
CA LEU A 46 -17.02 24.21 5.68
C LEU A 46 -16.86 24.88 7.06
N ALA A 47 -15.87 24.47 7.84
CA ALA A 47 -15.55 25.11 9.12
C ALA A 47 -15.14 26.58 8.93
N LEU A 48 -14.28 26.85 7.94
CA LEU A 48 -13.81 28.20 7.63
C LEU A 48 -14.96 29.12 7.20
N VAL A 49 -15.82 28.67 6.28
CA VAL A 49 -16.99 29.44 5.82
C VAL A 49 -17.97 29.66 6.97
N SER A 50 -18.23 28.64 7.80
CA SER A 50 -19.11 28.78 8.97
C SER A 50 -18.57 29.75 10.01
N TRP A 51 -17.25 29.89 10.11
CA TRP A 51 -16.59 30.85 10.99
C TRP A 51 -16.62 32.27 10.44
N LEU A 52 -16.37 32.45 9.13
CA LEU A 52 -16.34 33.76 8.48
C LEU A 52 -17.75 34.35 8.25
N ALA A 53 -18.72 33.50 7.93
CA ALA A 53 -20.09 33.90 7.60
C ALA A 53 -21.09 32.98 8.33
N PRO A 54 -21.27 33.18 9.65
CA PRO A 54 -22.21 32.37 10.43
C PRO A 54 -23.64 32.59 9.92
N VAL A 55 -24.31 31.50 9.54
CA VAL A 55 -25.71 31.50 9.11
C VAL A 55 -26.59 31.03 10.26
N ASP A 56 -27.37 31.91 10.86
CA ASP A 56 -28.30 31.50 11.91
C ASP A 56 -29.47 30.69 11.35
N PRO A 57 -29.93 29.62 12.05
CA PRO A 57 -29.43 29.11 13.33
C PRO A 57 -28.33 28.02 13.21
N LEU A 58 -27.88 27.72 11.99
CA LEU A 58 -27.05 26.54 11.69
C LEU A 58 -25.54 26.73 11.91
N GLY A 59 -25.04 27.97 11.97
CA GLY A 59 -23.61 28.29 11.88
C GLY A 59 -22.75 27.64 12.98
N SER A 60 -23.26 27.58 14.21
CA SER A 60 -22.53 26.95 15.32
C SER A 60 -22.40 25.43 15.16
N TRP A 61 -23.41 24.79 14.55
CA TRP A 61 -23.41 23.36 14.32
C TRP A 61 -22.50 22.98 13.15
N THR A 62 -22.59 23.68 12.03
CA THR A 62 -21.76 23.42 10.84
C THR A 62 -20.27 23.63 11.14
N LEU A 63 -19.92 24.61 11.97
CA LEU A 63 -18.55 24.81 12.45
C LEU A 63 -18.04 23.59 13.25
N ARG A 64 -18.83 23.10 14.22
CA ARG A 64 -18.45 21.94 15.03
C ARG A 64 -18.31 20.67 14.21
N VAL A 65 -19.22 20.44 13.26
CA VAL A 65 -19.16 19.30 12.35
C VAL A 65 -17.92 19.39 11.46
N GLY A 66 -17.65 20.56 10.86
CA GLY A 66 -16.47 20.76 10.02
C GLY A 66 -15.16 20.50 10.76
N ILE A 67 -15.01 21.03 11.98
CA ILE A 67 -13.82 20.81 12.82
C ILE A 67 -13.73 19.35 13.26
N GLY A 68 -14.83 18.76 13.73
CA GLY A 68 -14.84 17.39 14.24
C GLY A 68 -14.49 16.36 13.15
N VAL A 69 -15.18 16.43 12.01
CA VAL A 69 -14.94 15.50 10.89
C VAL A 69 -13.60 15.79 10.22
N GLY A 70 -13.28 17.05 9.95
CA GLY A 70 -12.02 17.46 9.34
C GLY A 70 -10.81 17.07 10.19
N GLY A 71 -10.85 17.33 11.50
CA GLY A 71 -9.81 16.94 12.45
C GLY A 71 -9.64 15.42 12.54
N THR A 72 -10.74 14.66 12.59
CA THR A 72 -10.69 13.19 12.62
C THR A 72 -10.05 12.62 11.36
N LEU A 73 -10.42 13.12 10.17
CA LEU A 73 -9.83 12.70 8.91
C LEU A 73 -8.34 13.04 8.80
N SER A 74 -7.94 14.25 9.23
CA SER A 74 -6.54 14.66 9.26
C SER A 74 -5.70 13.77 10.19
N LEU A 75 -6.20 13.49 11.40
CA LEU A 75 -5.50 12.64 12.37
C LEU A 75 -5.39 11.20 11.86
N PHE A 76 -6.45 10.66 11.29
CA PHE A 76 -6.43 9.34 10.66
C PHE A 76 -5.39 9.27 9.54
N ALA A 77 -5.34 10.27 8.66
CA ALA A 77 -4.36 10.34 7.57
C ALA A 77 -2.92 10.36 8.11
N LEU A 78 -2.66 11.15 9.16
CA LEU A 78 -1.35 11.25 9.81
C LEU A 78 -0.93 9.90 10.40
N ILE A 79 -1.81 9.24 11.15
CA ILE A 79 -1.56 7.91 11.75
C ILE A 79 -1.30 6.87 10.66
N ASP A 80 -2.09 6.86 9.58
CA ASP A 80 -1.91 5.91 8.48
C ASP A 80 -0.57 6.13 7.76
N VAL A 81 -0.18 7.38 7.49
CA VAL A 81 1.14 7.69 6.91
C VAL A 81 2.27 7.29 7.85
N PHE A 82 2.15 7.57 9.15
CA PHE A 82 3.16 7.18 10.13
C PHE A 82 3.32 5.66 10.20
N ARG A 83 2.20 4.93 10.22
CA ARG A 83 2.18 3.47 10.19
C ARG A 83 2.79 2.90 8.90
N LEU A 84 2.54 3.53 7.75
CA LEU A 84 3.09 3.09 6.46
C LEU A 84 4.57 3.46 6.29
N GLY A 85 4.99 4.62 6.78
CA GLY A 85 6.34 5.15 6.58
C GLY A 85 7.34 4.66 7.62
N VAL A 86 6.99 4.80 8.90
CA VAL A 86 7.89 4.53 10.03
C VAL A 86 7.72 3.09 10.50
N TYR A 87 6.48 2.67 10.78
CA TYR A 87 6.25 1.35 11.38
C TYR A 87 6.57 0.19 10.44
N ALA A 88 6.23 0.30 9.15
CA ALA A 88 6.53 -0.74 8.17
C ALA A 88 8.05 -0.95 7.94
N ARG A 89 8.89 0.00 8.34
CA ARG A 89 10.36 -0.05 8.20
C ARG A 89 11.10 -0.45 9.47
N LEU A 90 10.37 -0.73 10.54
CA LEU A 90 10.99 -1.22 11.76
C LEU A 90 11.66 -2.58 11.51
N PRO A 91 12.90 -2.82 11.98
CA PRO A 91 13.67 -4.03 11.67
C PRO A 91 12.91 -5.33 11.95
N HIS A 92 12.28 -5.43 13.12
CA HIS A 92 11.47 -6.58 13.53
C HIS A 92 10.17 -6.77 12.72
N VAL A 93 9.73 -5.78 11.91
CA VAL A 93 8.63 -5.95 10.95
C VAL A 93 9.18 -6.51 9.63
N VAL A 94 10.36 -6.07 9.22
CA VAL A 94 11.06 -6.60 8.03
C VAL A 94 11.44 -8.06 8.25
N GLU A 95 12.04 -8.39 9.40
CA GLU A 95 12.41 -9.77 9.77
C GLU A 95 11.18 -10.69 9.74
N ARG A 96 10.08 -10.29 10.38
CA ARG A 96 8.82 -11.06 10.36
C ARG A 96 8.25 -11.25 8.96
N ARG A 97 8.42 -10.28 8.06
CA ARG A 97 8.01 -10.42 6.65
C ARG A 97 8.87 -11.44 5.92
N GLU A 98 10.19 -11.38 6.10
CA GLU A 98 11.12 -12.33 5.50
C GLU A 98 10.87 -13.76 5.99
N GLU A 99 10.62 -13.93 7.28
CA GLU A 99 10.25 -15.22 7.87
C GLU A 99 8.97 -15.78 7.25
N ARG A 100 7.90 -14.98 7.17
CA ARG A 100 6.65 -15.38 6.52
C ARG A 100 6.82 -15.69 5.04
N LEU A 101 7.68 -14.96 4.34
CA LEU A 101 7.98 -15.24 2.94
C LEU A 101 8.71 -16.58 2.79
N LYS A 102 9.71 -16.85 3.64
CA LYS A 102 10.41 -18.14 3.67
C LYS A 102 9.44 -19.29 3.94
N GLU A 103 8.52 -19.11 4.89
CA GLU A 103 7.48 -20.08 5.20
C GLU A 103 6.53 -20.31 4.01
N ALA A 104 6.10 -19.24 3.35
CA ALA A 104 5.28 -19.33 2.14
C ALA A 104 5.98 -20.10 1.01
N VAL A 105 7.28 -19.83 0.80
CA VAL A 105 8.11 -20.56 -0.16
C VAL A 105 8.22 -22.04 0.23
N ALA A 106 8.38 -22.35 1.51
CA ALA A 106 8.42 -23.73 1.99
C ALA A 106 7.11 -24.49 1.68
N PHE A 107 5.95 -23.88 1.93
CA PHE A 107 4.65 -24.46 1.56
C PHE A 107 4.51 -24.64 0.05
N TYR A 108 4.95 -23.65 -0.74
CA TYR A 108 4.95 -23.72 -2.21
C TYR A 108 5.81 -24.88 -2.72
N LEU A 109 7.00 -25.09 -2.16
CA LEU A 109 7.89 -26.20 -2.53
C LEU A 109 7.28 -27.56 -2.15
N ARG A 110 6.51 -27.63 -1.05
CA ARG A 110 5.74 -28.81 -0.65
C ARG A 110 4.46 -29.03 -1.46
N ARG A 111 4.17 -28.18 -2.46
CA ARG A 111 2.93 -28.16 -3.26
C ARG A 111 1.65 -27.89 -2.45
N ASP A 112 1.78 -27.37 -1.23
CA ASP A 112 0.64 -26.84 -0.48
C ASP A 112 0.36 -25.41 -0.94
N PHE A 113 -0.25 -25.30 -2.12
CA PHE A 113 -0.56 -24.03 -2.74
C PHE A 113 -1.58 -23.22 -1.93
N ARG A 114 -2.42 -23.88 -1.12
CA ARG A 114 -3.42 -23.20 -0.29
C ARG A 114 -2.77 -22.47 0.88
N ALA A 115 -1.88 -23.14 1.61
CA ALA A 115 -1.15 -22.52 2.72
C ALA A 115 -0.19 -21.44 2.22
N ALA A 116 0.55 -21.71 1.15
CA ALA A 116 1.46 -20.73 0.55
C ALA A 116 0.71 -19.47 0.10
N ARG A 117 -0.45 -19.64 -0.55
CA ARG A 117 -1.30 -18.52 -0.96
C ARG A 117 -1.74 -17.68 0.23
N LYS A 118 -2.24 -18.30 1.29
CA LYS A 118 -2.71 -17.59 2.49
C LYS A 118 -1.63 -16.70 3.09
N LEU A 119 -0.38 -17.18 3.14
CA LEU A 119 0.75 -16.39 3.65
C LEU A 119 1.12 -15.26 2.69
N LEU A 120 1.17 -15.52 1.38
CA LEU A 120 1.47 -14.49 0.37
C LEU A 120 0.39 -13.40 0.30
N ASP A 121 -0.88 -13.76 0.42
CA ASP A 121 -2.00 -12.79 0.48
C ASP A 121 -1.86 -11.91 1.74
N GLY A 122 -1.52 -12.50 2.89
CA GLY A 122 -1.25 -11.74 4.11
C GLY A 122 -0.02 -10.82 4.02
N LEU A 123 0.98 -11.17 3.20
CA LEU A 123 2.11 -10.27 2.91
C LEU A 123 1.69 -9.10 2.01
N LEU A 124 0.83 -9.35 1.02
CA LEU A 124 0.25 -8.31 0.16
C LEU A 124 -0.66 -7.34 0.90
N ASP A 125 -1.34 -7.77 1.97
CA ASP A 125 -2.14 -6.85 2.80
C ASP A 125 -1.27 -5.77 3.44
N VAL A 126 0.00 -6.10 3.75
CA VAL A 126 0.94 -5.14 4.33
C VAL A 126 1.59 -4.27 3.26
N ASP A 127 2.03 -4.87 2.15
CA ASP A 127 2.52 -4.15 0.98
C ASP A 127 1.88 -4.65 -0.33
N PRO A 128 0.79 -3.99 -0.79
CA PRO A 128 0.12 -4.38 -2.02
C PRO A 128 0.97 -4.22 -3.28
N ALA A 129 2.08 -3.48 -3.23
CA ALA A 129 2.94 -3.20 -4.38
C ALA A 129 4.20 -4.06 -4.40
N ASP A 130 4.40 -4.97 -3.44
CA ASP A 130 5.62 -5.78 -3.35
C ASP A 130 5.81 -6.67 -4.60
N PRO A 131 6.81 -6.41 -5.45
CA PRO A 131 7.03 -7.16 -6.68
C PRO A 131 7.48 -8.59 -6.41
N VAL A 132 8.17 -8.86 -5.30
CA VAL A 132 8.67 -10.19 -4.94
C VAL A 132 7.51 -11.09 -4.54
N VAL A 133 6.63 -10.60 -3.64
CA VAL A 133 5.44 -11.36 -3.23
C VAL A 133 4.53 -11.62 -4.43
N ARG A 134 4.37 -10.63 -5.32
CA ARG A 134 3.59 -10.79 -6.55
C ARG A 134 4.20 -11.80 -7.53
N LEU A 135 5.53 -11.86 -7.65
CA LEU A 135 6.23 -12.89 -8.43
C LEU A 135 5.93 -14.29 -7.88
N TYR A 136 6.05 -14.49 -6.57
CA TYR A 136 5.72 -15.79 -5.96
C TYR A 136 4.26 -16.18 -6.14
N LEU A 137 3.32 -15.24 -6.04
CA LEU A 137 1.92 -15.50 -6.36
C LEU A 137 1.74 -15.86 -7.84
N ALA A 138 2.43 -15.20 -8.77
CA ALA A 138 2.36 -15.56 -10.18
C ALA A 138 2.82 -17.00 -10.42
N SER A 139 3.99 -17.38 -9.88
CA SER A 139 4.49 -18.76 -9.96
C SER A 139 3.56 -19.77 -9.30
N LEU A 140 2.99 -19.44 -8.13
CA LEU A 140 2.03 -20.28 -7.41
C LEU A 140 0.77 -20.53 -8.24
N GLU A 141 0.16 -19.47 -8.76
CA GLU A 141 -1.10 -19.56 -9.53
C GLU A 141 -0.91 -20.36 -10.81
N ARG A 142 0.23 -20.17 -11.49
CA ARG A 142 0.55 -20.96 -12.68
C ARG A 142 0.66 -22.44 -12.35
N ARG A 143 1.35 -22.79 -11.26
CA ARG A 143 1.48 -24.18 -10.81
C ARG A 143 0.19 -24.77 -10.26
N ALA A 144 -0.70 -23.94 -9.73
CA ALA A 144 -2.03 -24.33 -9.26
C ALA A 144 -3.05 -24.45 -10.42
N GLY A 145 -2.65 -24.24 -11.67
CA GLY A 145 -3.53 -24.37 -12.84
C GLY A 145 -4.42 -23.15 -13.11
N SER A 146 -4.05 -21.97 -12.60
CA SER A 146 -4.76 -20.70 -12.81
C SER A 146 -3.89 -19.68 -13.58
N PRO A 147 -3.58 -19.93 -14.88
CA PRO A 147 -2.65 -19.10 -15.65
C PRO A 147 -3.12 -17.64 -15.80
N GLU A 148 -4.44 -17.37 -15.84
CA GLU A 148 -4.98 -16.01 -15.92
C GLU A 148 -4.61 -15.18 -14.69
N ARG A 149 -4.72 -15.79 -13.51
CA ARG A 149 -4.34 -15.16 -12.24
C ARG A 149 -2.84 -14.94 -12.19
N ALA A 150 -2.06 -15.89 -12.67
CA ALA A 150 -0.61 -15.75 -12.77
C ALA A 150 -0.21 -14.53 -13.64
N VAL A 151 -0.82 -14.38 -14.82
CA VAL A 151 -0.62 -13.22 -15.70
C VAL A 151 -0.96 -11.91 -14.98
N HIS A 152 -2.08 -11.88 -14.24
CA HIS A 152 -2.49 -10.70 -13.48
C HIS A 152 -1.47 -10.30 -12.41
N HIS A 153 -0.96 -11.26 -11.62
CA HIS A 153 0.02 -10.99 -10.59
C HIS A 153 1.37 -10.53 -11.18
N ALA A 154 1.85 -11.18 -12.24
CA ALA A 154 3.10 -10.80 -12.90
C ALA A 154 3.03 -9.40 -13.55
N ARG A 155 1.92 -9.04 -14.21
CA ARG A 155 1.72 -7.69 -14.74
C ARG A 155 1.76 -6.62 -13.65
N LYS A 156 1.13 -6.89 -12.51
CA LYS A 156 1.15 -5.96 -11.37
C LYS A 156 2.55 -5.84 -10.74
N ALA A 157 3.34 -6.91 -10.74
CA ALA A 157 4.73 -6.86 -10.28
C ALA A 157 5.58 -5.96 -11.17
N LEU A 158 5.48 -6.10 -12.50
CA LEU A 158 6.18 -5.23 -13.47
C LEU A 158 5.73 -3.77 -13.36
N ALA A 159 4.42 -3.53 -13.21
CA ALA A 159 3.90 -2.18 -13.07
C ALA A 159 4.36 -1.48 -11.77
N ALA A 160 4.57 -2.25 -10.70
CA ALA A 160 5.02 -1.71 -9.42
C ALA A 160 6.52 -1.37 -9.41
N ALA A 161 7.35 -2.19 -10.07
CA ALA A 161 8.79 -1.98 -10.13
C ALA A 161 9.38 -2.39 -11.50
N PRO A 162 9.29 -1.52 -12.52
CA PRO A 162 9.78 -1.81 -13.86
C PRO A 162 11.30 -2.06 -13.97
N HIS A 163 12.08 -1.66 -12.95
CA HIS A 163 13.54 -1.84 -12.91
C HIS A 163 13.99 -2.69 -11.71
N HIS A 164 13.11 -3.60 -11.25
CA HIS A 164 13.44 -4.47 -10.13
C HIS A 164 14.52 -5.49 -10.53
N PRO A 165 15.43 -5.89 -9.61
CA PRO A 165 16.40 -6.96 -9.89
C PRO A 165 15.78 -8.28 -10.37
N PHE A 166 14.51 -8.54 -10.03
CA PHE A 166 13.77 -9.74 -10.46
C PHE A 166 12.91 -9.52 -11.71
N GLN A 167 13.10 -8.41 -12.44
CA GLN A 167 12.34 -8.14 -13.66
C GLN A 167 12.43 -9.30 -14.68
N PRO A 168 13.61 -9.89 -14.97
CA PRO A 168 13.71 -11.01 -15.91
C PRO A 168 12.89 -12.22 -15.48
N GLU A 169 12.86 -12.53 -14.17
CA GLU A 169 12.08 -13.62 -13.60
C GLU A 169 10.58 -13.36 -13.70
N ILE A 170 10.14 -12.11 -13.48
CA ILE A 170 8.73 -11.72 -13.63
C ILE A 170 8.29 -11.82 -15.10
N GLU A 171 9.11 -11.35 -16.04
CA GLU A 171 8.84 -11.46 -17.47
C GLU A 171 8.78 -12.92 -17.92
N ARG A 172 9.70 -13.75 -17.42
CA ARG A 172 9.69 -15.20 -17.65
C ARG A 172 8.41 -15.84 -17.16
N GLU A 173 7.99 -15.56 -15.92
CA GLU A 173 6.75 -16.13 -15.38
C GLU A 173 5.51 -15.64 -16.13
N LEU A 174 5.50 -14.37 -16.56
CA LEU A 174 4.45 -13.83 -17.42
C LEU A 174 4.37 -14.56 -18.77
N HIS A 175 5.51 -14.83 -19.40
CA HIS A 175 5.58 -15.58 -20.65
C HIS A 175 5.07 -17.01 -20.45
N LEU A 176 5.55 -17.72 -19.42
CA LEU A 176 5.15 -19.09 -19.10
C LEU A 176 3.64 -19.19 -18.78
N ALA A 177 3.09 -18.20 -18.08
CA ALA A 177 1.66 -18.16 -17.78
C ALA A 177 0.81 -17.93 -19.03
N ARG A 178 1.29 -17.14 -20.01
CA ARG A 178 0.60 -16.92 -21.28
C ARG A 178 0.62 -18.14 -22.19
N SER A 179 1.71 -18.90 -22.20
CA SER A 179 1.84 -20.11 -23.02
C SER A 179 1.05 -21.31 -22.47
N ALA A 180 0.63 -21.25 -21.21
CA ALA A 180 -0.15 -22.31 -20.56
C ALA A 180 -1.68 -22.14 -20.70
N ARG A 181 -2.11 -21.14 -21.47
CA ARG A 181 -3.52 -20.84 -21.77
C ARG A 181 -3.91 -21.51 -23.08
#